data_AF-A0AB36G3B1-F1
#
_entry.id   AF-A0AB36G3B1-F1
#
_cell.length_a   1.000
_cell.length_b   1.000
_cell.length_c   1.000
_cell.angle_alpha   90.00
_cell.angle_beta   90.00
_cell.angle_gamma   90.00
#
_symmetry.space_group_name_H-M   'P 1'
#
loop_
_entity.id
_entity.type
_entity.pdbx_description
1 polymer ?
#
loop_
_entity_poly.entity_id
_entity_poly.type
_entity_poly.pdbx_seq_one_letter_code
_entity_poly.pdbx_strand_id
1 'polypeptide(L)'
;MFCKKSLFFLLPLFFCACSSVVSVKINNVENSNLNNRHDDVPVTAIVYQLKDIKKFEEASDIDLATREEGVLGKDKLDSIKTQIAPKDNIIAVKVDEEEVPYVGILVLFANNTKKTTKIWAKTEDANGFGKNKYLKFEISKEGIKRIK
;
A
#
# COMPACT_ATOMS: atom_id res chain seq x y z
N MET A 1 -20.30 -46.75 45.19
CA MET A 1 -21.47 -46.67 44.27
C MET A 1 -21.70 -45.21 43.93
N PHE A 2 -21.81 -44.90 42.63
CA PHE A 2 -22.22 -43.62 42.01
C PHE A 2 -21.25 -42.43 42.14
N CYS A 3 -20.45 -42.14 41.09
CA CYS A 3 -20.80 -41.31 39.90
C CYS A 3 -20.63 -39.81 40.22
N LYS A 4 -20.07 -38.95 39.37
CA LYS A 4 -19.37 -39.02 38.09
C LYS A 4 -19.01 -37.54 37.78
N LYS A 5 -17.92 -37.36 37.03
CA LYS A 5 -17.63 -36.18 36.15
C LYS A 5 -17.26 -34.87 36.86
N SER A 6 -15.96 -34.70 37.06
CA SER A 6 -15.34 -33.38 37.05
C SER A 6 -15.57 -32.76 35.66
N LEU A 7 -16.38 -31.70 35.62
CA LEU A 7 -16.72 -30.97 34.40
C LEU A 7 -15.52 -30.09 34.03
N PHE A 8 -14.65 -30.59 33.14
CA PHE A 8 -13.62 -29.79 32.51
C PHE A 8 -14.31 -28.72 31.63
N PHE A 9 -14.42 -27.51 32.16
CA PHE A 9 -14.89 -26.35 31.41
C PHE A 9 -13.76 -25.95 30.44
N LEU A 10 -13.81 -26.49 29.23
CA LEU A 10 -13.01 -26.05 28.10
C LEU A 10 -13.45 -24.62 27.77
N LEU A 11 -12.71 -23.64 28.32
CA LEU A 11 -12.83 -22.24 27.95
C LEU A 11 -12.45 -22.14 26.46
N PRO A 12 -13.36 -21.75 25.54
CA PRO A 12 -12.92 -21.47 24.19
C PRO A 12 -12.00 -20.26 24.28
N LEU A 13 -10.71 -20.50 24.00
CA LEU A 13 -9.74 -19.44 23.78
C LEU A 13 -10.36 -18.50 22.76
N PHE A 14 -10.64 -17.28 23.21
CA PHE A 14 -11.06 -16.15 22.40
C PHE A 14 -10.25 -16.20 21.11
N PHE A 15 -10.94 -16.38 19.97
CA PHE A 15 -10.38 -16.08 18.67
C PHE A 15 -9.88 -14.64 18.77
N CYS A 16 -8.57 -14.46 18.94
CA CYS A 16 -7.89 -13.23 18.63
C CYS A 16 -8.21 -12.98 17.15
N ALA A 17 -9.26 -12.20 16.89
CA ALA A 17 -9.47 -11.58 15.60
C ALA A 17 -8.26 -10.67 15.40
N CYS A 18 -7.17 -11.26 14.91
CA CYS A 18 -6.00 -10.54 14.48
C CYS A 18 -6.50 -9.63 13.37
N SER A 19 -6.54 -8.32 13.62
CA SER A 19 -7.09 -7.39 12.64
C SER A 19 -6.30 -7.52 11.35
N SER A 20 -6.99 -7.93 10.29
CA SER A 20 -6.52 -8.04 8.90
C SER A 20 -6.21 -6.68 8.28
N VAL A 21 -6.54 -5.58 8.97
CA VAL A 21 -6.44 -4.23 8.40
C VAL A 21 -4.99 -3.74 8.38
N VAL A 22 -4.48 -3.51 7.17
CA VAL A 22 -3.17 -2.96 6.89
C VAL A 22 -3.29 -1.49 6.49
N SER A 23 -2.52 -0.62 7.14
CA SER A 23 -2.42 0.78 6.75
C SER A 23 -1.27 1.01 5.76
N VAL A 24 -1.58 1.54 4.58
CA VAL A 24 -0.58 1.89 3.56
C VAL A 24 -0.03 3.28 3.84
N LYS A 25 1.21 3.35 4.30
CA LYS A 25 1.93 4.57 4.64
C LYS A 25 2.89 4.97 3.54
N ILE A 26 2.86 6.24 3.15
CA ILE A 26 3.77 6.82 2.17
C ILE A 26 4.46 8.03 2.80
N ASN A 27 5.79 7.98 2.85
CA ASN A 27 6.65 9.08 3.29
C ASN A 27 7.23 9.78 2.07
N ASN A 28 7.11 11.10 1.99
CA ASN A 28 7.72 11.90 0.94
C ASN A 28 8.87 12.72 1.50
N VAL A 29 10.11 12.34 1.17
CA VAL A 29 11.28 13.05 1.70
C VAL A 29 11.51 14.37 0.98
N GLU A 30 12.32 15.24 1.59
CA GLU A 30 12.75 16.50 0.98
C GLU A 30 13.45 16.29 -0.36
N ASN A 31 13.20 17.21 -1.30
CA ASN A 31 13.76 17.27 -2.63
C ASN A 31 13.52 15.99 -3.46
N SER A 32 12.50 15.20 -3.12
CA SER A 32 12.15 13.98 -3.85
C SER A 32 11.59 14.30 -5.25
N ASN A 33 10.92 15.43 -5.38
CA ASN A 33 10.17 15.82 -6.57
C ASN A 33 10.47 17.27 -6.97
N LEU A 34 11.66 17.49 -7.52
CA LEU A 34 12.06 18.81 -8.03
C LEU A 34 11.43 19.09 -9.40
N ASN A 35 10.88 20.29 -9.58
CA ASN A 35 10.43 20.76 -10.89
C ASN A 35 11.62 21.31 -11.73
N ASN A 36 11.36 21.78 -12.96
CA ASN A 36 12.39 22.33 -13.84
C ASN A 36 13.07 23.62 -13.31
N ARG A 37 12.46 24.29 -12.33
CA ARG A 37 13.02 25.43 -11.61
C ARG A 37 13.79 25.03 -10.34
N HIS A 38 13.92 23.73 -10.07
CA HIS A 38 14.52 23.16 -8.86
C HIS A 38 13.76 23.48 -7.56
N ASP A 39 12.48 23.84 -7.66
CA ASP A 39 11.64 23.92 -6.45
C ASP A 39 11.19 22.51 -6.04
N ASP A 40 11.17 22.26 -4.73
CA ASP A 40 10.62 21.05 -4.13
C ASP A 40 9.09 21.14 -4.08
N VAL A 41 8.41 20.38 -4.93
CA VAL A 41 6.95 20.46 -5.11
C VAL A 41 6.26 19.19 -4.64
N PRO A 42 4.97 19.26 -4.26
CA PRO A 42 4.19 18.07 -3.90
C PRO A 42 4.26 16.99 -4.97
N VAL A 43 4.30 15.73 -4.55
CA VAL A 43 4.30 14.58 -5.44
C VAL A 43 2.93 13.92 -5.45
N THR A 44 2.49 13.45 -6.63
CA THR A 44 1.23 12.72 -6.73
C THR A 44 1.51 11.22 -6.67
N ALA A 45 0.80 10.51 -5.79
CA ALA A 45 0.81 9.05 -5.71
C ALA A 45 -0.59 8.51 -6.02
N ILE A 46 -0.67 7.46 -6.84
CA ILE A 46 -1.87 6.66 -7.07
C ILE A 46 -1.64 5.31 -6.41
N VAL A 47 -2.49 4.95 -5.46
CA VAL A 47 -2.44 3.68 -4.74
C VAL A 47 -3.55 2.80 -5.27
N TYR A 48 -3.19 1.65 -5.83
CA TYR A 48 -4.10 0.65 -6.39
C TYR A 48 -4.24 -0.50 -5.42
N GLN A 49 -5.48 -0.90 -5.16
CA GLN A 49 -5.83 -2.13 -4.46
C GLN A 49 -6.06 -3.20 -5.54
N LEU A 50 -5.29 -4.30 -5.51
CA LEU A 50 -5.18 -5.23 -6.62
C LEU A 50 -5.39 -6.68 -6.18
N LYS A 51 -6.08 -7.46 -7.02
CA LYS A 51 -6.21 -8.92 -6.93
C LYS A 51 -5.01 -9.65 -7.52
N ASP A 52 -4.43 -9.11 -8.58
CA ASP A 52 -3.29 -9.67 -9.31
C ASP A 52 -2.37 -8.53 -9.77
N ILE A 53 -1.06 -8.79 -9.82
CA ILE A 53 -0.04 -7.77 -10.12
C ILE A 53 0.44 -7.78 -11.57
N LYS A 54 0.15 -8.81 -12.36
CA LYS A 54 0.78 -9.03 -13.65
C LYS A 54 0.50 -7.88 -14.61
N LYS A 55 -0.76 -7.47 -14.73
CA LYS A 55 -1.13 -6.33 -15.59
C LYS A 55 -0.55 -5.01 -15.09
N PHE A 56 -0.44 -4.83 -13.77
CA PHE A 56 0.18 -3.64 -13.19
C PHE A 56 1.68 -3.56 -13.50
N GLU A 57 2.38 -4.69 -13.42
CA GLU A 57 3.80 -4.78 -13.78
C GLU A 57 4.04 -4.52 -15.27
N GLU A 58 3.19 -5.08 -16.14
CA GLU A 58 3.30 -4.95 -17.60
C GLU A 58 2.87 -3.57 -18.12
N ALA A 59 1.94 -2.90 -17.46
CA ALA A 59 1.39 -1.62 -17.91
C ALA A 59 2.41 -0.47 -17.88
N SER A 60 2.31 0.45 -18.83
CA SER A 60 3.10 1.69 -18.78
C SER A 60 2.59 2.63 -17.69
N ASP A 61 3.45 3.53 -17.20
CA ASP A 61 3.06 4.56 -16.22
C ASP A 61 1.92 5.45 -16.74
N ILE A 62 1.91 5.74 -18.05
CA ILE A 62 0.88 6.55 -18.69
C ILE A 62 -0.45 5.80 -18.71
N ASP A 63 -0.42 4.51 -19.04
CA ASP A 63 -1.61 3.66 -19.06
C ASP A 63 -2.24 3.53 -17.68
N LEU A 64 -1.41 3.30 -16.65
CA LEU A 64 -1.84 3.30 -15.26
C LEU A 64 -2.42 4.68 -14.86
N ALA A 65 -1.76 5.78 -15.21
CA ALA A 65 -2.20 7.12 -14.79
C ALA A 65 -3.49 7.62 -15.48
N THR A 66 -3.84 7.09 -16.66
CA THR A 66 -4.90 7.68 -17.51
C THR A 66 -6.00 6.70 -17.93
N ARG A 67 -5.71 5.40 -17.92
CA ARG A 67 -6.61 4.35 -18.42
C ARG A 67 -6.60 3.10 -17.51
N GLU A 68 -6.31 3.27 -16.22
CA GLU A 68 -6.22 2.19 -15.24
C GLU A 68 -7.38 1.20 -15.30
N GLU A 69 -8.61 1.66 -15.49
CA GLU A 69 -9.80 0.79 -15.58
C GLU A 69 -9.72 -0.19 -16.75
N GLY A 70 -9.31 0.29 -17.93
CA GLY A 70 -9.21 -0.56 -19.12
C GLY A 70 -8.01 -1.49 -19.08
N VAL A 71 -6.94 -1.07 -18.41
CA VAL A 71 -5.65 -1.76 -18.35
C VAL A 71 -5.67 -2.86 -17.28
N LEU A 72 -6.11 -2.52 -16.07
CA LEU A 72 -6.16 -3.43 -14.93
C LEU A 72 -7.47 -4.26 -14.94
N GLY A 73 -8.56 -3.66 -15.40
CA GLY A 73 -9.87 -4.32 -15.48
C GLY A 73 -10.28 -4.92 -14.14
N LYS A 74 -10.70 -6.20 -14.16
CA LYS A 74 -11.16 -6.93 -12.97
C LYS A 74 -10.09 -7.14 -11.89
N ASP A 75 -8.81 -6.91 -12.22
CA ASP A 75 -7.72 -7.06 -11.25
C ASP A 75 -7.62 -5.85 -10.33
N LYS A 76 -8.16 -4.68 -10.74
CA LYS A 76 -8.31 -3.52 -9.86
C LYS A 76 -9.55 -3.68 -8.98
N LEU A 77 -9.35 -3.59 -7.68
CA LEU A 77 -10.41 -3.52 -6.69
C LEU A 77 -10.87 -2.07 -6.50
N ASP A 78 -9.90 -1.18 -6.30
CA ASP A 78 -10.11 0.24 -6.05
C ASP A 78 -8.79 1.01 -6.28
N SER A 79 -8.86 2.34 -6.36
CA SER A 79 -7.69 3.21 -6.42
C SER A 79 -7.95 4.54 -5.74
N ILE A 80 -6.90 5.10 -5.12
CA ILE A 80 -6.92 6.46 -4.57
C ILE A 80 -5.73 7.26 -5.08
N LYS A 81 -6.02 8.47 -5.55
CA LYS A 81 -5.03 9.45 -5.98
C LYS A 81 -4.87 10.52 -4.91
N THR A 82 -3.63 10.77 -4.50
CA THR A 82 -3.32 11.73 -3.43
C THR A 82 -2.08 12.55 -3.76
N GLN A 83 -2.02 13.76 -3.20
CA GLN A 83 -0.84 14.62 -3.27
C GLN A 83 -0.18 14.66 -1.89
N ILE A 84 1.14 14.54 -1.87
CA ILE A 84 1.94 14.49 -0.65
C ILE A 84 2.92 15.66 -0.71
N ALA A 85 2.86 16.55 0.28
CA ALA A 85 3.79 17.66 0.39
C ALA A 85 5.22 17.16 0.64
N PRO A 86 6.26 17.95 0.34
CA PRO A 86 7.61 17.61 0.76
C PRO A 86 7.72 17.51 2.30
N LYS A 87 8.53 16.58 2.78
CA LYS A 87 8.73 16.29 4.23
C LYS A 87 7.45 15.87 4.95
N ASP A 88 6.52 15.24 4.24
CA ASP A 88 5.24 14.82 4.80
C ASP A 88 5.05 13.30 4.70
N ASN A 89 4.24 12.76 5.59
CA ASN A 89 3.86 11.36 5.59
C ASN A 89 2.35 11.20 5.73
N ILE A 90 1.78 10.30 4.94
CA ILE A 90 0.34 10.04 4.96
C ILE A 90 0.04 8.55 5.18
N ILE A 91 -1.17 8.27 5.69
CA ILE A 91 -1.83 6.98 5.50
C ILE A 91 -2.71 7.17 4.27
N ALA A 92 -2.30 6.61 3.14
CA ALA A 92 -3.02 6.78 1.87
C ALA A 92 -4.35 6.01 1.87
N VAL A 93 -4.34 4.78 2.41
CA VAL A 93 -5.53 3.92 2.51
C VAL A 93 -5.32 2.88 3.62
N LYS A 94 -6.42 2.34 4.12
CA LYS A 94 -6.45 1.14 4.96
C LYS A 94 -7.13 0.03 4.17
N VAL A 95 -6.49 -1.12 4.07
CA VAL A 95 -6.97 -2.26 3.28
C VAL A 95 -7.15 -3.47 4.19
N ASP A 96 -8.14 -4.30 3.90
CA ASP A 96 -8.26 -5.62 4.52
C ASP A 96 -7.34 -6.60 3.77
N GLU A 97 -6.42 -7.27 4.47
CA GLU A 97 -5.47 -8.20 3.84
C GLU A 97 -6.13 -9.43 3.22
N GLU A 98 -7.31 -9.83 3.71
CA GLU A 98 -8.04 -10.97 3.16
C GLU A 98 -8.76 -10.60 1.86
N GLU A 99 -9.14 -9.34 1.70
CA GLU A 99 -9.86 -8.83 0.52
C GLU A 99 -8.93 -8.24 -0.55
N VAL A 100 -7.79 -7.67 -0.13
CA VAL A 100 -6.84 -6.95 -0.98
C VAL A 100 -5.47 -7.62 -0.89
N PRO A 101 -5.16 -8.60 -1.77
CA PRO A 101 -3.90 -9.34 -1.71
C PRO A 101 -2.67 -8.48 -2.02
N TYR A 102 -2.81 -7.46 -2.89
CA TYR A 102 -1.71 -6.62 -3.35
C TYR A 102 -2.05 -5.13 -3.30
N VAL A 103 -1.02 -4.33 -3.00
CA VAL A 103 -1.04 -2.87 -3.11
C VAL A 103 -0.01 -2.45 -4.14
N GLY A 104 -0.46 -1.82 -5.22
CA GLY A 104 0.39 -1.16 -6.21
C GLY A 104 0.46 0.35 -5.95
N ILE A 105 1.60 0.98 -6.21
CA ILE A 105 1.77 2.43 -6.12
C ILE A 105 2.44 2.94 -7.38
N LEU A 106 1.83 3.93 -8.01
CA LEU A 106 2.45 4.75 -9.07
C LEU A 106 2.69 6.16 -8.53
N VAL A 107 3.89 6.68 -8.76
CA VAL A 107 4.28 8.03 -8.37
C VAL A 107 4.52 8.85 -9.62
N LEU A 108 3.85 10.00 -9.71
CA LEU A 108 3.99 10.95 -10.81
C LEU A 108 4.90 12.08 -10.37
N PHE A 109 6.19 12.01 -10.75
CA PHE A 109 7.13 13.10 -10.50
C PHE A 109 7.01 14.16 -11.59
N ALA A 110 7.38 15.40 -11.23
CA ALA A 110 7.58 16.49 -12.18
C ALA A 110 8.68 16.15 -13.20
N ASN A 111 9.67 15.35 -12.80
CA ASN A 111 10.68 14.77 -13.68
C ASN A 111 10.95 13.30 -13.27
N ASN A 112 10.57 12.36 -14.13
CA ASN A 112 10.70 10.91 -13.88
C ASN A 112 12.06 10.33 -14.31
N THR A 113 12.98 11.13 -14.84
CA THR A 113 14.21 10.62 -15.46
C THR A 113 15.04 9.83 -14.45
N LYS A 114 15.32 8.55 -14.77
CA LYS A 114 16.08 7.59 -13.95
C LYS A 114 15.47 7.31 -12.56
N LYS A 115 14.18 7.60 -12.35
CA LYS A 115 13.50 7.28 -11.09
C LYS A 115 12.72 5.97 -11.21
N THR A 116 12.66 5.22 -10.12
CA THR A 116 11.63 4.19 -9.97
C THR A 116 10.28 4.87 -9.74
N THR A 117 9.35 4.70 -10.67
CA THR A 117 8.05 5.38 -10.65
C THR A 117 6.93 4.52 -10.07
N LYS A 118 7.04 3.19 -10.18
CA LYS A 118 6.04 2.26 -9.66
C LYS A 118 6.65 1.13 -8.86
N ILE A 119 5.90 0.65 -7.87
CA ILE A 119 6.23 -0.49 -7.02
C ILE A 119 4.95 -1.18 -6.57
N TRP A 120 5.05 -2.42 -6.12
CA TRP A 120 3.95 -3.10 -5.45
C TRP A 120 4.47 -3.88 -4.24
N ALA A 121 3.56 -4.26 -3.35
CA ALA A 121 3.82 -5.19 -2.26
C ALA A 121 2.60 -6.07 -2.03
N LYS A 122 2.82 -7.27 -1.49
CA LYS A 122 1.72 -8.04 -0.93
C LYS A 122 1.27 -7.41 0.38
N THR A 123 -0.02 -7.43 0.63
CA THR A 123 -0.59 -6.94 1.89
C THR A 123 -0.15 -7.79 3.08
N GLU A 124 0.01 -9.10 2.87
CA GLU A 124 0.52 -10.04 3.89
C GLU A 124 1.94 -9.71 4.38
N ASP A 125 2.74 -9.01 3.57
CA ASP A 125 4.10 -8.65 3.96
C ASP A 125 4.13 -7.46 4.94
N ALA A 126 2.98 -6.89 5.33
CA ALA A 126 2.91 -5.75 6.23
C ALA A 126 3.55 -6.04 7.60
N ASN A 127 4.30 -5.06 8.12
CA ASN A 127 4.98 -5.19 9.41
C ASN A 127 4.10 -4.65 10.56
N GLY A 128 4.15 -5.31 11.71
CA GLY A 128 3.43 -4.92 12.92
C GLY A 128 2.19 -5.78 13.18
N PHE A 129 1.38 -5.37 14.16
CA PHE A 129 0.18 -6.11 14.59
C PHE A 129 -0.98 -5.16 14.93
N GLY A 130 -2.21 -5.64 14.71
CA GLY A 130 -3.43 -4.88 14.96
C GLY A 130 -3.43 -3.51 14.27
N LYS A 131 -3.77 -2.45 15.01
CA LYS A 131 -3.82 -1.07 14.49
C LYS A 131 -2.46 -0.51 14.03
N ASN A 132 -1.37 -1.21 14.34
CA ASN A 132 -0.01 -0.83 14.01
C ASN A 132 0.59 -1.69 12.88
N LYS A 133 -0.24 -2.36 12.07
CA LYS A 133 0.18 -3.12 10.90
C LYS A 133 0.28 -2.21 9.67
N TYR A 134 1.47 -2.13 9.07
CA TYR A 134 1.78 -1.16 8.02
C TYR A 134 2.52 -1.77 6.82
N LEU A 135 2.12 -1.36 5.62
CA LEU A 135 3.01 -1.32 4.47
C LEU A 135 3.58 0.10 4.36
N LYS A 136 4.90 0.23 4.38
CA LYS A 136 5.58 1.53 4.35
C LYS A 136 6.33 1.71 3.04
N PHE A 137 6.15 2.88 2.44
CA PHE A 137 6.85 3.29 1.24
C PHE A 137 7.48 4.67 1.43
N GLU A 138 8.58 4.91 0.72
CA GLU A 138 9.31 6.17 0.73
C GLU A 138 9.52 6.66 -0.69
N ILE A 139 9.13 7.91 -0.95
CA ILE A 139 9.37 8.65 -2.18
C ILE A 139 10.61 9.52 -1.97
N SER A 140 11.63 9.32 -2.80
CA SER A 140 12.92 10.01 -2.72
C SER A 140 13.41 10.45 -4.09
N LYS A 141 14.61 11.04 -4.14
CA LYS A 141 15.28 11.41 -5.39
C LYS A 141 15.50 10.23 -6.34
N GLU A 142 15.62 9.01 -5.84
CA GLU A 142 15.79 7.82 -6.69
C GLU A 142 14.46 7.20 -7.14
N GLY A 143 13.34 7.73 -6.64
CA GLY A 143 12.01 7.18 -6.89
C GLY A 143 11.36 6.60 -5.64
N ILE A 144 10.31 5.81 -5.86
CA ILE A 144 9.57 5.07 -4.83
C ILE A 144 10.31 3.78 -4.45
N LYS A 145 10.37 3.49 -3.15
CA LYS A 145 10.83 2.20 -2.62
C LYS A 145 10.01 1.77 -1.41
N ARG A 146 10.06 0.48 -1.09
CA ARG A 146 9.48 -0.08 0.13
C ARG A 146 10.46 0.00 1.29
N ILE A 147 9.96 0.35 2.47
CA ILE A 147 10.71 0.35 3.73
C ILE A 147 10.17 -0.78 4.62
N LYS A 148 11.06 -1.58 5.21
CA LYS A 148 10.68 -2.62 6.18
C LYS A 148 10.57 -2.00 7.57
#